data_AF-D3ANW6-F1
#
_entry.id   AF-D3ANW6-F1
#
_cell.length_a   1.000
_cell.length_b   1.000
_cell.length_c   1.000
_cell.angle_alpha   90.00
_cell.angle_beta   90.00
_cell.angle_gamma   90.00
#
_symmetry.space_group_name_H-M   'P 1'
#
loop_
_entity.id
_entity.type
_entity.pdbx_description
1 polymer ?
#
loop_
_entity_poly.entity_id
_entity_poly.type
_entity_poly.pdbx_seq_one_letter_code
_entity_poly.pdbx_strand_id
1 'polypeptide(L)'
;MSDYRLPELSPAEKRMPAARFITGYPLCPPNPLLQQILDAGPMEVKDAIPAENWLDLLQIHGYRDIVYGYTMMPDGSGFYIEYSVSPVTWQGKWRRWYGTWYNRYSKSMVPGEGNLRYKIWNPLDHWDHKFVNGENDRDGVWSVETLD
;
A
#
# COMPACT_ATOMS: atom_id res chain seq x y z
N MET A 1 17.20 11.30 13.69
CA MET A 1 16.14 10.96 12.72
C MET A 1 16.56 11.58 11.41
N SER A 2 16.72 10.78 10.35
CA SER A 2 16.91 11.32 9.00
C SER A 2 15.56 11.83 8.52
N ASP A 3 15.38 13.15 8.46
CA ASP A 3 14.16 13.74 7.94
C ASP A 3 14.12 13.51 6.43
N TYR A 4 13.34 12.52 5.99
CA TYR A 4 13.05 12.33 4.58
C TYR A 4 12.21 13.51 4.08
N ARG A 5 12.68 14.16 3.01
CA ARG A 5 11.96 15.26 2.38
C ARG A 5 10.90 14.70 1.44
N LEU A 6 9.64 15.06 1.68
CA LEU A 6 8.56 14.74 0.76
C LEU A 6 8.76 15.45 -0.58
N PRO A 7 8.30 14.85 -1.70
CA PRO A 7 8.15 15.57 -2.95
C PRO A 7 7.28 16.82 -2.79
N GLU A 8 7.71 17.93 -3.38
CA GLU A 8 6.90 19.15 -3.38
C GLU A 8 5.73 19.02 -4.34
N LEU A 9 4.52 19.34 -3.86
CA LEU A 9 3.35 19.45 -4.72
C LEU A 9 3.50 20.59 -5.71
N SER A 10 3.08 20.35 -6.95
CA SER A 10 3.02 21.37 -7.98
C SER A 10 2.00 22.47 -7.61
N PRO A 11 2.07 23.67 -8.23
CA PRO A 11 1.07 24.71 -8.00
C PRO A 11 -0.36 24.26 -8.31
N ALA A 12 -0.53 23.33 -9.25
CA ALA A 12 -1.82 22.75 -9.61
C ALA A 12 -2.34 21.81 -8.52
N GLU A 13 -1.49 20.89 -8.06
CA GLU A 13 -1.81 19.98 -6.97
C GLU A 13 -2.16 20.73 -5.68
N LYS A 14 -1.40 21.78 -5.34
CA LYS A 14 -1.66 22.64 -4.16
C LYS A 14 -3.06 23.26 -4.15
N ARG A 15 -3.70 23.43 -5.31
CA ARG A 15 -5.08 23.95 -5.41
C ARG A 15 -6.15 22.87 -5.23
N MET A 16 -5.78 21.59 -5.29
CA MET A 16 -6.73 20.49 -5.12
C MET A 16 -7.15 20.38 -3.64
N PRO A 17 -8.44 20.12 -3.34
CA PRO A 17 -8.89 19.97 -1.96
C PRO A 17 -8.16 18.88 -1.15
N ALA A 18 -7.63 17.87 -1.84
CA ALA A 18 -6.90 16.77 -1.21
C ALA A 18 -5.48 17.15 -0.76
N ALA A 19 -4.90 18.24 -1.28
CA ALA A 19 -3.55 18.69 -0.94
C ALA A 19 -3.36 18.95 0.56
N ARG A 20 -4.43 19.33 1.26
CA ARG A 20 -4.43 19.56 2.72
C ARG A 20 -4.06 18.33 3.57
N PHE A 21 -4.09 17.14 2.97
CA PHE A 21 -3.74 15.89 3.65
C PHE A 21 -2.26 15.50 3.44
N ILE A 22 -1.55 16.19 2.54
CA ILE A 22 -0.11 16.00 2.33
C ILE A 22 0.62 17.05 3.16
N THR A 23 0.83 16.71 4.44
CA THR A 23 1.44 17.62 5.41
C THR A 23 2.41 16.85 6.30
N GLY A 24 3.64 17.35 6.43
CA GLY A 24 4.57 16.99 7.51
C GLY A 24 4.60 15.50 7.84
N TYR A 25 4.86 14.65 6.84
CA TYR A 25 4.85 13.19 6.96
C TYR A 25 6.11 12.74 7.72
N PRO A 26 6.01 12.39 9.01
CA PRO A 26 7.16 11.85 9.71
C PRO A 26 7.30 10.41 9.22
N LEU A 27 8.30 10.13 8.39
CA LEU A 27 8.70 8.75 8.18
C LEU A 27 9.29 8.24 9.48
N CYS A 28 8.45 7.50 10.20
CA CYS A 28 8.89 6.75 11.35
C CYS A 28 9.75 5.58 10.86
N PRO A 29 10.84 5.24 11.57
CA PRO A 29 11.49 3.96 11.35
C PRO A 29 10.47 2.82 11.52
N PRO A 30 10.72 1.63 10.93
CA PRO A 30 9.93 0.45 11.22
C PRO A 30 9.78 0.29 12.73
N ASN A 31 8.58 -0.11 13.19
CA ASN A 31 8.40 -0.40 14.59
C ASN A 31 9.35 -1.55 15.01
N PRO A 32 9.69 -1.70 16.31
CA PRO A 32 10.70 -2.67 16.73
C PRO A 32 10.45 -4.12 16.28
N LEU A 33 9.18 -4.54 16.19
CA LEU A 33 8.83 -5.87 15.68
C LEU A 33 9.16 -6.00 14.19
N LEU A 34 8.74 -5.04 13.38
CA LEU A 34 9.03 -5.02 11.94
C LEU A 34 10.54 -4.92 11.69
N GLN A 35 11.27 -4.13 12.49
CA GLN A 35 12.72 -4.05 12.40
C GLN A 35 13.38 -5.40 12.71
N GLN A 36 12.93 -6.12 13.75
CA GLN A 36 13.44 -7.47 14.05
C GLN A 36 13.22 -8.45 12.90
N ILE A 37 12.07 -8.38 12.22
CA ILE A 37 11.78 -9.22 11.06
C ILE A 37 12.72 -8.89 9.89
N LEU A 38 12.95 -7.59 9.63
CA LEU A 38 13.89 -7.15 8.59
C LEU A 38 15.32 -7.61 8.90
N ASP A 39 15.75 -7.46 10.16
CA ASP A 39 17.09 -7.85 10.62
C ASP A 39 17.30 -9.37 10.62
N ALA A 40 16.23 -10.16 10.84
CA ALA A 40 16.28 -11.62 10.82
C ALA A 40 16.45 -12.19 9.40
N GLY A 41 16.14 -11.42 8.37
CA GLY A 41 16.22 -11.85 6.98
C GLY A 41 14.97 -12.62 6.50
N PRO A 42 15.05 -13.30 5.34
CA PRO A 42 13.92 -13.98 4.76
C PRO A 42 13.50 -15.20 5.62
N MET A 43 12.19 -15.47 5.64
CA MET A 43 11.64 -16.67 6.25
C MET A 43 11.92 -17.93 5.41
N GLU A 44 11.78 -19.10 6.03
CA GLU A 44 11.87 -20.38 5.33
C GLU A 44 10.74 -20.52 4.29
N VAL A 45 11.09 -20.96 3.08
CA VAL A 45 10.14 -21.09 1.95
C VAL A 45 8.98 -22.04 2.28
N LYS A 46 9.23 -23.08 3.08
CA LYS A 46 8.19 -24.05 3.50
C LYS A 46 7.04 -23.43 4.30
N ASP A 47 7.27 -22.24 4.87
CA ASP A 47 6.27 -21.54 5.68
C ASP A 47 5.45 -20.53 4.84
N ALA A 48 5.87 -20.28 3.59
CA ALA A 48 5.14 -19.45 2.62
C ALA A 48 3.93 -20.21 2.05
N ILE A 49 2.98 -19.46 1.49
CA ILE A 49 1.79 -20.03 0.83
C ILE A 49 1.94 -19.83 -0.68
N PRO A 50 2.01 -20.91 -1.48
CA PRO A 50 1.97 -20.83 -2.92
C PRO A 50 0.71 -20.13 -3.42
N ALA A 51 0.79 -19.41 -4.54
CA ALA A 51 -0.34 -18.62 -5.05
C ALA A 51 -1.58 -19.48 -5.34
N GLU A 52 -1.38 -20.73 -5.79
CA GLU A 52 -2.43 -21.73 -6.01
C GLU A 52 -3.19 -22.10 -4.72
N ASN A 53 -2.58 -21.90 -3.55
CA ASN A 53 -3.12 -22.23 -2.24
C ASN A 53 -3.65 -21.01 -1.48
N TRP A 54 -3.91 -19.87 -2.15
CA TRP A 54 -4.33 -18.63 -1.49
C TRP A 54 -5.56 -18.76 -0.58
N LEU A 55 -6.44 -19.74 -0.82
CA LEU A 55 -7.61 -20.02 0.04
C LEU A 55 -7.22 -20.43 1.47
N ASP A 56 -6.00 -20.94 1.68
CA ASP A 56 -5.46 -21.26 3.01
C ASP A 56 -5.34 -20.02 3.90
N LEU A 57 -5.40 -18.81 3.32
CA LEU A 57 -5.46 -17.54 4.05
C LEU A 57 -6.83 -17.25 4.66
N LEU A 58 -7.90 -17.96 4.24
CA LEU A 58 -9.28 -17.72 4.68
C LEU A 58 -9.63 -18.47 5.98
N GLN A 59 -8.69 -18.55 6.92
CA GLN A 59 -8.91 -19.19 8.22
C GLN A 59 -9.94 -18.40 9.03
N ILE A 60 -11.02 -19.05 9.44
CA ILE A 60 -12.08 -18.42 10.27
C ILE A 60 -11.76 -18.45 11.77
N HIS A 61 -10.72 -19.19 12.17
CA HIS A 61 -10.29 -19.35 13.55
C HIS A 61 -8.76 -19.32 13.64
N GLY A 62 -8.25 -18.64 14.67
CA GLY A 62 -6.82 -18.56 14.94
C GLY A 62 -6.06 -17.71 13.93
N TYR A 63 -4.74 -17.87 13.97
CA TYR A 63 -3.79 -17.27 13.05
C TYR A 63 -2.91 -18.37 12.46
N ARG A 64 -2.28 -18.07 11.33
CA ARG A 64 -1.18 -18.86 10.78
C ARG A 64 0.01 -18.87 11.74
N ASP A 65 0.87 -19.87 11.61
CA ASP A 65 2.12 -19.96 12.37
C ASP A 65 3.04 -18.77 12.09
N ILE A 66 3.03 -18.27 10.85
CA ILE A 66 3.74 -17.06 10.43
C ILE A 66 2.75 -16.06 9.85
N VAL A 67 2.77 -14.85 10.42
CA VAL A 67 1.92 -13.72 10.00
C VAL A 67 2.73 -12.46 9.68
N TYR A 68 4.07 -12.55 9.76
CA TYR A 68 4.99 -11.54 9.28
C TYR A 68 6.20 -12.22 8.64
N GLY A 69 6.56 -11.81 7.43
CA GLY A 69 7.76 -12.33 6.78
C GLY A 69 7.76 -12.08 5.28
N TYR A 70 8.89 -12.37 4.68
CA TYR A 70 9.09 -12.35 3.24
C TYR A 70 10.08 -13.44 2.85
N THR A 71 9.97 -13.97 1.63
CA THR A 71 10.94 -14.92 1.09
C THR A 71 10.87 -14.96 -0.44
N MET A 72 11.87 -15.55 -1.07
CA MET A 72 11.86 -15.83 -2.51
C MET A 72 11.35 -17.26 -2.72
N MET A 73 10.35 -17.40 -3.57
CA MET A 73 9.82 -18.69 -3.98
C MET A 73 10.77 -19.36 -5.00
N PRO A 74 10.76 -20.70 -5.14
CA PRO A 74 11.67 -21.40 -6.04
C PRO A 74 11.54 -21.04 -7.52
N ASP A 75 10.38 -20.52 -7.93
CA ASP A 75 10.11 -20.06 -9.29
C ASP A 75 10.61 -18.62 -9.55
N GLY A 76 11.22 -17.98 -8.55
CA GLY A 76 11.71 -16.61 -8.60
C GLY A 76 10.66 -15.55 -8.25
N SER A 77 9.43 -15.93 -7.91
CA SER A 77 8.44 -14.99 -7.37
C SER A 77 8.76 -14.61 -5.92
N GLY A 78 8.27 -13.45 -5.48
CA GLY A 78 8.38 -13.02 -4.09
C GLY A 78 7.12 -13.39 -3.30
N PHE A 79 7.30 -13.84 -2.06
CA PHE A 79 6.23 -13.98 -1.09
C PHE A 79 6.39 -12.95 0.02
N TYR A 80 5.30 -12.31 0.41
CA TYR A 80 5.22 -11.36 1.52
C TYR A 80 3.94 -11.57 2.32
N ILE A 81 4.06 -11.55 3.64
CA ILE A 81 2.93 -11.59 4.57
C ILE A 81 3.14 -10.57 5.69
N GLU A 82 2.06 -9.86 6.01
CA GLU A 82 2.01 -8.91 7.12
C GLU A 82 0.65 -8.99 7.80
N TYR A 83 0.68 -8.93 9.13
CA TYR A 83 -0.50 -8.72 9.94
C TYR A 83 -0.55 -7.28 10.42
N SER A 84 -1.64 -6.59 10.13
CA SER A 84 -1.87 -5.24 10.61
C SER A 84 -3.18 -5.18 11.39
N VAL A 85 -3.16 -4.43 12.49
CA VAL A 85 -4.37 -4.15 13.26
C VAL A 85 -4.90 -2.77 12.88
N SER A 86 -6.20 -2.69 12.63
CA SER A 86 -6.90 -1.41 12.50
C SER A 86 -7.58 -1.04 13.81
N PRO A 87 -7.79 0.25 14.11
CA PRO A 87 -8.60 0.67 15.26
C PRO A 87 -9.98 -0.02 15.22
N VAL A 88 -10.54 -0.33 16.40
CA VAL A 88 -11.85 -1.01 16.50
C VAL A 88 -13.00 -0.22 15.86
N THR A 89 -12.82 1.09 15.68
CA THR A 89 -13.77 1.98 15.00
C THR A 89 -13.71 1.86 13.47
N TRP A 90 -12.67 1.23 12.92
CA TRP A 90 -12.46 1.04 11.50
C TRP A 90 -13.26 -0.15 10.97
N GLN A 91 -14.31 0.16 10.21
CA GLN A 91 -15.19 -0.81 9.56
C GLN A 91 -14.69 -1.19 8.15
N GLY A 92 -14.94 -2.43 7.72
CA GLY A 92 -14.53 -2.92 6.39
C GLY A 92 -15.05 -2.08 5.21
N LYS A 93 -16.21 -1.43 5.34
CA LYS A 93 -16.75 -0.51 4.33
C LYS A 93 -15.83 0.70 4.06
N TRP A 94 -15.06 1.16 5.05
CA TRP A 94 -14.11 2.25 4.88
C TRP A 94 -12.92 1.83 4.05
N ARG A 95 -12.43 0.58 4.21
CA ARG A 95 -11.38 0.04 3.36
C ARG A 95 -11.82 -0.01 1.89
N ARG A 96 -13.05 -0.46 1.62
CA ARG A 96 -13.62 -0.49 0.27
C ARG A 96 -13.81 0.91 -0.31
N TRP A 97 -14.31 1.84 0.50
CA TRP A 97 -14.45 3.25 0.10
C TRP A 97 -13.11 3.88 -0.23
N TYR A 98 -12.11 3.72 0.64
CA TYR A 98 -10.77 4.29 0.46
C TYR A 98 -10.12 3.74 -0.80
N GLY A 99 -10.18 2.42 -0.99
CA GLY A 99 -9.77 1.73 -2.23
C GLY A 99 -10.36 2.37 -3.47
N THR A 100 -11.68 2.56 -3.49
CA THR A 100 -12.37 3.20 -4.62
C THR A 100 -11.98 4.67 -4.79
N TRP A 101 -11.77 5.39 -3.68
CA TRP A 101 -11.51 6.83 -3.66
C TRP A 101 -10.15 7.17 -4.27
N TYR A 102 -9.09 6.43 -3.93
CA TYR A 102 -7.77 6.66 -4.52
C TYR A 102 -7.61 6.00 -5.89
N ASN A 103 -8.41 5.00 -6.26
CA ASN A 103 -8.40 4.39 -7.60
C ASN A 103 -9.20 5.15 -8.67
N ARG A 104 -10.00 6.15 -8.27
CA ARG A 104 -10.78 6.96 -9.22
C ARG A 104 -10.21 8.36 -9.30
N TYR A 105 -9.87 8.77 -10.52
CA TYR A 105 -9.45 10.13 -10.80
C TYR A 105 -10.53 11.12 -10.36
N SER A 106 -10.10 12.11 -9.57
CA SER A 106 -10.98 13.18 -9.16
C SER A 106 -11.24 14.14 -10.33
N LYS A 107 -12.42 14.76 -10.38
CA LYS A 107 -12.69 15.84 -11.36
C LYS A 107 -11.73 17.02 -11.25
N SER A 108 -11.15 17.23 -10.06
CA SER A 108 -10.15 18.26 -9.79
C SER A 108 -8.73 17.89 -10.22
N MET A 109 -8.52 16.67 -10.72
CA MET A 109 -7.18 16.21 -11.08
C MET A 109 -6.71 16.86 -12.36
N VAL A 110 -5.43 17.21 -12.40
CA VAL A 110 -4.81 17.81 -13.56
C VAL A 110 -4.11 16.71 -14.36
N PRO A 111 -4.41 16.55 -15.66
CA PRO A 111 -3.74 15.56 -16.51
C PRO A 111 -2.22 15.71 -16.46
N GLY A 112 -1.51 14.60 -16.27
CA GLY A 112 -0.04 14.56 -16.23
C GLY A 112 0.59 14.77 -14.85
N GLU A 113 -0.19 15.15 -13.83
CA GLU A 113 0.33 15.41 -12.48
C GLU A 113 0.24 14.19 -11.54
N GLY A 114 -0.20 13.03 -12.04
CA GLY A 114 -0.42 11.84 -11.23
C GLY A 114 -1.64 11.94 -10.30
N ASN A 115 -1.88 10.89 -9.52
CA ASN A 115 -3.06 10.80 -8.67
C ASN A 115 -2.79 11.26 -7.25
N LEU A 116 -3.09 12.53 -6.96
CA LEU A 116 -2.89 13.12 -5.64
C LEU A 116 -3.53 12.32 -4.49
N ARG A 117 -4.63 11.60 -4.73
CA ARG A 117 -5.26 10.76 -3.71
C ARG A 117 -4.46 9.51 -3.38
N TYR A 118 -3.77 8.96 -4.36
CA TYR A 118 -2.85 7.84 -4.19
C TYR A 118 -1.56 8.28 -3.50
N LYS A 119 -1.03 9.45 -3.87
CA LYS A 119 0.13 10.10 -3.21
C LYS A 119 -0.08 10.27 -1.71
N ILE A 120 -1.31 10.52 -1.24
CA ILE A 120 -1.61 10.64 0.20
C ILE A 120 -1.26 9.37 0.98
N TRP A 121 -1.38 8.19 0.37
CA TRP A 121 -1.11 6.92 1.06
C TRP A 121 0.39 6.77 1.35
N ASN A 122 1.25 6.95 0.35
CA ASN A 122 2.70 6.93 0.52
C ASN A 122 3.34 8.02 -0.36
N PRO A 123 3.52 9.25 0.15
CA PRO A 123 3.98 10.38 -0.67
C PRO A 123 5.41 10.23 -1.20
N LEU A 124 6.20 9.29 -0.69
CA LEU A 124 7.55 9.04 -1.20
C LEU A 124 7.55 8.22 -2.49
N ASP A 125 6.63 7.28 -2.61
CA ASP A 125 6.64 6.23 -3.62
C ASP A 125 5.47 6.37 -4.60
N HIS A 126 4.28 6.64 -4.07
CA HIS A 126 3.08 6.66 -4.87
C HIS A 126 3.05 7.86 -5.81
N TRP A 127 2.94 7.62 -7.12
CA TRP A 127 2.78 8.67 -8.13
C TRP A 127 1.37 8.71 -8.72
N ASP A 128 0.94 7.62 -9.37
CA ASP A 128 -0.33 7.56 -10.08
C ASP A 128 -0.98 6.18 -9.96
N HIS A 129 -2.31 6.17 -9.98
CA HIS A 129 -3.08 4.96 -9.74
C HIS A 129 -4.51 5.11 -10.24
N LYS A 130 -5.02 4.13 -10.98
CA LYS A 130 -6.40 4.14 -11.48
C LYS A 130 -6.95 2.76 -11.77
N PHE A 131 -8.28 2.66 -11.76
CA PHE A 131 -8.97 1.58 -12.45
C PHE A 131 -8.71 1.64 -13.95
N VAL A 132 -8.40 0.50 -14.57
CA VAL A 132 -8.13 0.40 -16.02
C VAL A 132 -9.33 0.89 -16.84
N ASN A 133 -10.54 0.57 -16.39
CA ASN A 133 -11.79 1.05 -17.00
C ASN A 133 -12.31 2.39 -16.45
N GLY A 134 -11.59 3.01 -15.51
CA GLY A 134 -11.98 4.28 -14.88
C GLY A 134 -13.10 4.18 -13.84
N GLU A 135 -13.70 3.00 -13.64
CA GLU A 135 -14.86 2.83 -12.77
C GLU A 135 -14.62 1.86 -11.60
N ASN A 136 -14.05 0.69 -11.84
CA ASN A 136 -13.93 -0.39 -10.87
C ASN A 136 -12.76 -1.34 -11.18
N ASP A 137 -12.54 -2.32 -10.32
CA ASP A 137 -11.43 -3.27 -10.34
C ASP A 137 -11.61 -4.45 -11.31
N ARG A 138 -12.71 -4.51 -12.08
CA ARG A 138 -13.00 -5.67 -12.97
C ARG A 138 -11.95 -5.90 -14.04
N ASP A 139 -11.40 -4.81 -14.58
CA ASP A 139 -10.35 -4.86 -15.60
C ASP A 139 -8.96 -4.64 -14.99
N GLY A 140 -8.88 -4.73 -13.66
CA GLY A 140 -7.68 -4.48 -12.90
C GLY A 140 -7.42 -3.02 -12.58
N VAL A 141 -6.24 -2.83 -12.03
CA VAL A 141 -5.73 -1.56 -11.51
C VAL A 141 -4.38 -1.33 -12.16
N TRP A 142 -4.15 -0.09 -12.58
CA TRP A 142 -2.86 0.37 -13.06
C TRP A 142 -2.24 1.29 -12.02
N SER A 143 -0.97 1.08 -11.70
CA SER A 143 -0.19 1.85 -10.74
C SER A 143 1.13 2.31 -11.35
N VAL A 144 1.64 3.43 -10.86
CA VAL A 144 2.99 3.94 -11.11
C VAL A 144 3.55 4.40 -9.78
N GLU A 145 4.70 3.86 -9.43
CA GLU A 145 5.48 4.24 -8.26
C GLU A 145 6.72 5.04 -8.70
N THR A 146 7.38 5.74 -7.77
CA THR A 146 8.55 6.59 -8.06
C THR A 146 9.86 5.90 -7.70
N LEU A 147 9.83 4.82 -6.92
CA LEU A 147 11.01 4.05 -6.50
C LEU A 147 11.30 2.83 -7.40
N ASP A 148 10.54 2.66 -8.48
CA ASP A 148 10.70 1.61 -9.51
C ASP A 148 11.84 1.89 -10.51
#